data_AF-A0A067D7P5-F1
#
_entry.id   AF-A0A067D7P5-F1
#
_cell.length_a   1.000
_cell.length_b   1.000
_cell.length_c   1.000
_cell.angle_alpha   90.00
_cell.angle_beta   90.00
_cell.angle_gamma   90.00
#
_symmetry.space_group_name_H-M   'P 1'
#
loop_
_entity.id
_entity.type
_entity.pdbx_description
1 polymer ?
#
loop_
_entity_poly.entity_id
_entity_poly.type
_entity_poly.pdbx_seq_one_letter_code
_entity_poly.pdbx_strand_id
1 'polypeptide(L)'
;MENLTAQLKRGISRQFSTGSLRRSLTRQMSRQSSFDPRRNNMRFSFGRQSSLDPIRRSPVQDELTVPENLDSTMQLLFMACRGDVKGVEDLLNEGSDVNSIDLDGRTALHIAACEGHVEVVKLLLSKKANIDARDRWGSTAAADAKYYGNVEVYNILKARGAKVPKTKRTPMTVANPREVPEYELNPLELQVRKADGITKGSYQVAKWNGTKVWVKILDKESHKDPERINAFTHELTIVEKARHPNVVQFVGAVTQNIPMMIVLEYHAKGDLASYLQKKGRLSPSKVLRFALDLARGMNYLHECKPDPIIHCDLKPKNILLDNGGQLKISGFGLLRLQYISPEKAKIVFPVSHIDPAND
;
A
#
# COMPACT_ATOMS: atom_id res chain seq x y z
N MET A 1 25.85 -4.36 59.72
CA MET A 1 25.14 -5.20 58.74
C MET A 1 24.30 -4.28 57.88
N GLU A 2 24.55 -4.38 56.57
CA GLU A 2 23.75 -3.91 55.41
C GLU A 2 23.57 -2.39 55.24
N ASN A 3 24.40 -1.71 54.42
CA ASN A 3 24.34 -1.58 52.94
C ASN A 3 23.09 -0.82 52.47
N LEU A 4 23.12 0.26 51.66
CA LEU A 4 24.13 0.91 50.82
C LEU A 4 23.55 2.26 50.32
N THR A 5 24.38 3.31 50.27
CA THR A 5 24.37 4.49 49.35
C THR A 5 23.18 5.47 49.38
N ALA A 6 23.25 6.71 49.88
CA ALA A 6 24.14 7.87 49.64
C ALA A 6 23.97 8.62 48.29
N GLN A 7 23.39 9.84 48.41
CA GLN A 7 23.73 11.14 47.78
C GLN A 7 23.68 11.37 46.24
N LEU A 8 22.97 12.44 45.85
CA LEU A 8 23.44 13.65 45.09
C LEU A 8 22.21 14.46 44.60
N LYS A 9 21.82 15.63 45.18
CA LYS A 9 22.26 17.04 45.02
C LYS A 9 21.68 17.85 43.82
N ARG A 10 21.19 19.06 44.16
CA ARG A 10 20.98 20.34 43.39
C ARG A 10 19.66 20.43 42.59
N GLY A 11 18.78 21.45 42.73
CA GLY A 11 18.95 22.93 42.80
C GLY A 11 18.86 23.50 41.36
N ILE A 12 18.13 24.55 40.94
CA ILE A 12 17.57 25.79 41.50
C ILE A 12 16.57 26.42 40.48
N SER A 13 15.69 27.31 40.97
CA SER A 13 14.75 28.30 40.37
C SER A 13 14.96 28.79 38.92
N ARG A 14 13.91 28.94 38.09
CA ARG A 14 12.96 30.10 37.98
C ARG A 14 13.61 31.49 37.97
N GLN A 15 13.55 32.19 36.83
CA GLN A 15 13.39 33.64 36.78
C GLN A 15 12.35 34.02 35.71
N PHE A 16 11.36 34.78 36.18
CA PHE A 16 10.35 35.49 35.42
C PHE A 16 10.92 36.84 34.98
N SER A 17 10.53 37.33 33.81
CA SER A 17 10.55 38.77 33.52
C SER A 17 9.12 39.27 33.34
N THR A 18 8.87 40.37 34.04
CA THR A 18 7.61 41.07 34.28
C THR A 18 7.38 42.15 33.23
N GLY A 19 6.15 42.31 32.76
CA GLY A 19 5.76 43.45 31.93
C GLY A 19 4.27 43.46 31.63
N SER A 20 3.46 43.95 32.57
CA SER A 20 2.04 44.20 32.42
C SER A 20 1.75 45.65 32.04
N LEU A 21 0.77 45.92 31.16
CA LEU A 21 -0.46 46.69 31.45
C LEU A 21 -1.25 47.16 30.20
N ARG A 22 -2.56 46.84 30.24
CA ARG A 22 -3.77 47.60 29.82
C ARG A 22 -3.96 48.02 28.36
N ARG A 23 -4.96 47.46 27.65
CA ARG A 23 -6.42 47.76 27.59
C ARG A 23 -6.77 48.97 26.69
N SER A 24 -7.44 48.70 25.56
CA SER A 24 -8.54 49.53 25.05
C SER A 24 -9.37 48.77 24.01
N LEU A 25 -10.68 48.83 24.18
CA LEU A 25 -11.73 48.37 23.27
C LEU A 25 -12.21 49.58 22.46
N THR A 26 -12.22 49.49 21.13
CA THR A 26 -13.06 50.35 20.30
C THR A 26 -13.48 49.60 19.04
N ARG A 27 -14.80 49.43 18.89
CA ARG A 27 -15.48 49.01 17.66
C ARG A 27 -15.62 50.23 16.74
N GLN A 28 -15.19 50.13 15.50
CA GLN A 28 -15.71 50.93 14.39
C GLN A 28 -15.83 50.06 13.14
N MET A 29 -17.04 50.02 12.59
CA MET A 29 -17.36 49.48 11.28
C MET A 29 -17.52 50.66 10.32
N SER A 30 -16.71 50.73 9.26
CA SER A 30 -17.11 51.36 8.00
C SER A 30 -16.34 50.76 6.83
N ARG A 31 -16.99 50.80 5.67
CA ARG A 31 -16.77 49.99 4.46
C ARG A 31 -15.62 50.45 3.57
N GLN A 32 -15.10 49.45 2.83
CA GLN A 32 -14.61 49.45 1.44
C GLN A 32 -13.49 50.43 1.05
N SER A 33 -12.31 49.88 0.73
CA SER A 33 -11.80 49.71 -0.65
C SER A 33 -10.37 49.13 -0.63
N SER A 34 -10.03 48.46 -1.73
CA SER A 34 -8.71 47.95 -2.16
C SER A 34 -8.01 46.88 -1.30
N PHE A 35 -8.02 45.65 -1.82
CA PHE A 35 -6.96 44.68 -1.58
C PHE A 35 -6.57 44.05 -2.92
N ASP A 36 -5.46 44.52 -3.47
CA ASP A 36 -4.58 43.72 -4.30
C ASP A 36 -3.30 43.47 -3.48
N PRO A 37 -3.09 42.27 -2.94
CA PRO A 37 -1.79 41.84 -2.48
C PRO A 37 -1.30 40.66 -3.32
N ARG A 38 -0.27 40.94 -4.12
CA ARG A 38 0.75 39.96 -4.49
C ARG A 38 1.21 39.20 -3.23
N ARG A 39 1.41 37.89 -3.40
CA ARG A 39 1.83 36.86 -2.41
C ARG A 39 0.66 36.37 -1.55
N ASN A 40 0.16 35.14 -1.68
CA ASN A 40 0.86 33.90 -1.37
C ASN A 40 -0.13 32.77 -1.69
N ASN A 41 0.17 31.88 -2.63
CA ASN A 41 -0.46 30.57 -2.72
C ASN A 41 0.57 29.61 -3.29
N MET A 42 1.16 28.81 -2.39
CA MET A 42 1.92 27.62 -2.72
C MET A 42 0.99 26.66 -3.46
N ARG A 43 0.98 26.80 -4.79
CA ARG A 43 0.29 25.90 -5.71
C ARG A 43 1.35 24.99 -6.30
N PHE A 44 1.41 23.76 -5.80
CA PHE A 44 2.19 22.70 -6.40
C PHE A 44 1.76 22.51 -7.86
N SER A 45 2.69 22.72 -8.79
CA SER A 45 2.52 22.42 -10.22
C SER A 45 3.33 21.18 -10.57
N PHE A 46 2.67 20.02 -10.59
CA PHE A 46 3.19 18.81 -11.20
C PHE A 46 3.07 18.90 -12.72
N GLY A 47 4.16 18.55 -13.41
CA GLY A 47 4.12 17.85 -14.71
C GLY A 47 3.70 18.65 -15.95
N ARG A 48 4.70 19.16 -16.68
CA ARG A 48 4.69 19.04 -18.15
C ARG A 48 6.01 18.43 -18.61
N GLN A 49 5.94 17.14 -18.91
CA GLN A 49 6.80 16.49 -19.90
C GLN A 49 6.60 17.18 -21.25
N SER A 50 7.69 17.53 -21.92
CA SER A 50 7.83 17.42 -23.38
C SER A 50 9.26 17.76 -23.77
N SER A 51 10.07 16.73 -23.94
CA SER A 51 11.28 16.76 -24.75
C SER A 51 10.88 16.84 -26.22
N LEU A 52 11.16 17.98 -26.86
CA LEU A 52 11.17 18.16 -28.30
C LEU A 52 12.41 18.98 -28.65
N ASP A 53 13.47 18.30 -29.04
CA ASP A 53 14.53 18.88 -29.87
C ASP A 53 15.04 17.79 -30.82
N PRO A 54 14.72 17.83 -32.13
CA PRO A 54 14.97 16.72 -33.03
C PRO A 54 16.32 16.79 -33.79
N ILE A 55 17.27 17.67 -33.44
CA ILE A 55 18.48 17.85 -34.26
C ILE A 55 19.76 18.00 -33.41
N ARG A 56 20.49 16.89 -33.26
CA ARG A 56 21.96 16.75 -33.42
C ARG A 56 22.38 15.34 -33.01
N ARG A 57 22.33 14.39 -33.95
CA ARG A 57 23.08 13.12 -33.83
C ARG A 57 24.42 13.28 -34.53
N SER A 58 25.46 13.61 -33.79
CA SER A 58 26.82 13.17 -34.11
C SER A 58 27.04 11.82 -33.43
N PRO A 59 27.69 10.84 -34.07
CA PRO A 59 27.94 9.55 -33.45
C PRO A 59 29.12 9.73 -32.48
N VAL A 60 28.83 10.07 -31.24
CA VAL A 60 29.80 9.92 -30.16
C VAL A 60 29.49 8.58 -29.51
N GLN A 61 30.53 7.75 -29.49
CA GLN A 61 30.59 6.48 -28.78
C GLN A 61 30.62 6.82 -27.28
N ASP A 62 29.47 7.25 -26.73
CA ASP A 62 29.37 7.61 -25.33
C ASP A 62 29.51 6.33 -24.48
N GLU A 63 30.70 6.16 -23.90
CA GLU A 63 30.82 5.45 -22.64
C GLU A 63 29.82 6.08 -21.67
N LEU A 64 28.70 5.39 -21.46
CA LEU A 64 27.68 5.77 -20.48
C LEU A 64 28.29 5.71 -19.08
N THR A 65 28.92 6.80 -18.66
CA THR A 65 29.45 7.00 -17.31
C THR A 65 28.31 7.03 -16.32
N VAL A 66 28.53 6.46 -15.13
CA VAL A 66 27.56 6.50 -14.02
C VAL A 66 27.25 7.95 -13.69
N PRO A 67 25.98 8.38 -13.64
CA PRO A 67 25.65 9.71 -13.17
C PRO A 67 26.15 9.93 -11.73
N GLU A 68 26.94 10.98 -11.50
CA GLU A 68 27.60 11.24 -10.20
C GLU A 68 26.62 11.41 -9.01
N ASN A 69 25.33 11.66 -9.29
CA ASN A 69 24.28 11.87 -8.27
C ASN A 69 23.52 10.60 -7.86
N LEU A 70 23.98 9.41 -8.25
CA LEU A 70 23.34 8.15 -7.85
C LEU A 70 23.83 7.71 -6.46
N ASP A 71 22.92 7.34 -5.57
CA ASP A 71 23.27 6.67 -4.30
C ASP A 71 23.95 5.32 -4.59
N SER A 72 24.81 4.84 -3.68
CA SER A 72 25.66 3.65 -3.84
C SER A 72 24.87 2.41 -4.28
N THR A 73 23.66 2.26 -3.75
CA THR A 73 22.71 1.21 -4.16
C THR A 73 22.42 1.26 -5.67
N MET A 74 22.02 2.43 -6.17
CA MET A 74 21.70 2.57 -7.60
C MET A 74 22.94 2.43 -8.48
N GLN A 75 24.13 2.86 -8.00
CA GLN A 75 25.39 2.62 -8.72
C GLN A 75 25.67 1.12 -8.85
N LEU A 76 25.53 0.36 -7.75
CA LEU A 76 25.73 -1.09 -7.74
C LEU A 76 24.78 -1.80 -8.70
N LEU A 77 23.49 -1.42 -8.70
CA LEU A 77 22.50 -1.99 -9.60
C LEU A 77 22.79 -1.63 -11.07
N PHE A 78 23.26 -0.42 -11.35
CA PHE A 78 23.64 0.00 -12.70
C PHE A 78 24.88 -0.75 -13.21
N MET A 79 25.92 -0.90 -12.40
CA MET A 79 27.11 -1.71 -12.73
C MET A 79 26.73 -3.16 -13.00
N ALA A 80 25.84 -3.73 -12.16
CA ALA A 80 25.34 -5.08 -12.35
C ALA A 80 24.53 -5.23 -13.66
N CYS A 81 23.72 -4.23 -14.03
CA CYS A 81 23.00 -4.18 -15.31
C CYS A 81 23.94 -4.15 -16.51
N ARG A 82 25.06 -3.43 -16.39
CA ARG A 82 26.09 -3.29 -17.42
C ARG A 82 26.98 -4.52 -17.58
N GLY A 83 26.97 -5.43 -16.60
CA GLY A 83 27.91 -6.54 -16.55
C GLY A 83 29.31 -6.13 -16.10
N ASP A 84 29.48 -4.96 -15.49
CA ASP A 84 30.77 -4.45 -15.05
C ASP A 84 31.20 -5.14 -13.75
N VAL A 85 31.93 -6.25 -13.89
CA VAL A 85 32.42 -7.04 -12.76
C VAL A 85 33.33 -6.22 -11.85
N LYS A 86 34.19 -5.37 -12.43
CA LYS A 86 35.16 -4.59 -11.66
C LYS A 86 34.46 -3.47 -10.90
N GLY A 87 33.56 -2.73 -11.54
CA GLY A 87 32.76 -1.70 -10.88
C GLY A 87 31.89 -2.27 -9.76
N VAL A 88 31.29 -3.45 -9.94
CA VAL A 88 30.58 -4.16 -8.86
C VAL A 88 31.53 -4.54 -7.72
N GLU A 89 32.71 -5.08 -8.03
CA GLU A 89 33.69 -5.48 -7.01
C GLU A 89 34.19 -4.28 -6.18
N ASP A 90 34.53 -3.19 -6.84
CA ASP A 90 35.02 -1.95 -6.22
C ASP A 90 33.96 -1.38 -5.27
N LEU A 91 32.71 -1.24 -5.72
CA LEU A 91 31.61 -0.73 -4.88
C LEU A 91 31.33 -1.61 -3.65
N LEU A 92 31.43 -2.94 -3.77
CA LEU A 92 31.25 -3.85 -2.65
C LEU A 92 32.44 -3.79 -1.68
N ASN A 93 33.66 -3.54 -2.16
CA ASN A 93 34.83 -3.35 -1.33
C ASN A 93 34.81 -1.99 -0.60
N GLU A 94 34.19 -0.97 -1.20
CA GLU A 94 33.93 0.35 -0.58
C GLU A 94 32.81 0.33 0.47
N GLY A 95 32.16 -0.82 0.67
CA GLY A 95 31.20 -1.04 1.74
C GLY A 95 29.73 -0.97 1.32
N SER A 96 29.43 -0.96 0.02
CA SER A 96 28.05 -1.11 -0.46
C SER A 96 27.47 -2.46 0.01
N ASP A 97 26.25 -2.46 0.55
CA ASP A 97 25.58 -3.71 0.92
C ASP A 97 25.20 -4.48 -0.35
N VAL A 98 25.71 -5.70 -0.48
CA VAL A 98 25.43 -6.63 -1.59
C VAL A 98 23.94 -6.93 -1.76
N ASN A 99 23.16 -6.78 -0.68
CA ASN A 99 21.71 -6.99 -0.66
C ASN A 99 20.89 -5.70 -0.72
N SER A 100 21.52 -4.57 -1.06
CA SER A 100 20.80 -3.32 -1.31
C SER A 100 19.73 -3.52 -2.40
N ILE A 101 18.60 -2.85 -2.23
CA ILE A 101 17.42 -3.01 -3.08
C ILE A 101 16.98 -1.70 -3.72
N ASP A 102 16.45 -1.77 -4.94
CA ASP A 102 15.71 -0.65 -5.55
C ASP A 102 14.29 -0.50 -4.99
N LEU A 103 13.54 0.45 -5.56
CA LEU A 103 12.12 0.69 -5.23
C LEU A 103 11.23 -0.54 -5.49
N ASP A 104 11.66 -1.47 -6.34
CA ASP A 104 10.93 -2.69 -6.62
C ASP A 104 11.42 -3.88 -5.76
N GLY A 105 12.32 -3.64 -4.80
CA GLY A 105 12.88 -4.69 -3.97
C GLY A 105 13.92 -5.56 -4.68
N ARG A 106 14.40 -5.16 -5.87
CA ARG A 106 15.37 -5.93 -6.65
C ARG A 106 16.78 -5.63 -6.17
N THR A 107 17.56 -6.69 -6.00
CA THR A 107 19.00 -6.61 -5.70
C THR A 107 19.83 -6.62 -6.98
N ALA A 108 21.12 -6.29 -6.88
CA ALA A 108 22.08 -6.46 -7.98
C ALA A 108 22.08 -7.88 -8.57
N LEU A 109 21.79 -8.91 -7.77
CA LEU A 109 21.69 -10.30 -8.22
C LEU A 109 20.48 -10.54 -9.13
N HIS A 110 19.34 -9.88 -8.87
CA HIS A 110 18.18 -9.93 -9.77
C HIS A 110 18.54 -9.31 -11.12
N ILE A 111 19.12 -8.11 -11.10
CA ILE A 111 19.50 -7.38 -12.31
C ILE A 111 20.49 -8.17 -13.16
N ALA A 112 21.58 -8.66 -12.56
CA ALA A 112 22.58 -9.47 -13.27
C ALA A 112 21.98 -10.77 -13.82
N ALA A 113 20.97 -11.34 -13.15
CA ALA A 113 20.28 -12.53 -13.60
C ALA A 113 19.31 -12.28 -14.75
N CYS A 114 18.61 -11.14 -14.77
CA CYS A 114 17.79 -10.69 -15.91
C CYS A 114 18.63 -10.46 -17.17
N GLU A 115 19.82 -9.88 -17.02
CA GLU A 115 20.70 -9.52 -18.14
C GLU A 115 21.64 -10.67 -18.57
N GLY A 116 21.76 -11.73 -17.75
CA GLY A 116 22.57 -12.90 -18.07
C GLY A 116 24.07 -12.76 -17.77
N HIS A 117 24.46 -11.79 -16.93
CA HIS A 117 25.86 -11.51 -16.60
C HIS A 117 26.45 -12.52 -15.61
N VAL A 118 26.93 -13.64 -16.15
CA VAL A 118 27.45 -14.79 -15.39
C VAL A 118 28.54 -14.42 -14.37
N GLU A 119 29.52 -13.61 -14.78
CA GLU A 119 30.64 -13.27 -13.90
C GLU A 119 30.23 -12.33 -12.75
N VAL A 120 29.32 -11.38 -13.01
CA VAL A 120 28.71 -10.56 -11.96
C VAL A 120 27.92 -11.43 -10.98
N VAL A 121 27.14 -12.40 -11.48
CA VAL A 121 26.40 -13.35 -10.61
C VAL A 121 27.36 -14.14 -9.73
N LYS A 122 28.46 -14.68 -10.28
CA LYS A 122 29.47 -15.42 -9.50
C LYS A 122 30.10 -14.54 -8.42
N LEU A 123 30.43 -13.29 -8.74
CA LEU A 123 30.98 -12.31 -7.81
C LEU A 123 29.99 -11.98 -6.69
N LEU A 124 28.74 -11.66 -7.01
CA LEU A 124 27.71 -11.35 -6.00
C LEU A 124 27.49 -12.53 -5.05
N LEU A 125 27.46 -13.77 -5.58
CA LEU A 125 27.34 -14.98 -4.76
C LEU A 125 28.58 -15.23 -3.90
N SER A 126 29.79 -14.91 -4.36
CA SER A 126 31.01 -15.01 -3.55
C SER A 126 31.02 -14.00 -2.40
N LYS A 127 30.41 -12.82 -2.62
CA LYS A 127 30.16 -11.78 -1.63
C LYS A 127 28.90 -12.02 -0.78
N LYS A 128 28.37 -13.26 -0.77
CA LYS A 128 27.22 -13.71 0.06
C LYS A 128 25.90 -12.97 -0.22
N ALA A 129 25.63 -12.61 -1.49
CA ALA A 129 24.30 -12.15 -1.89
C ALA A 129 23.21 -13.17 -1.49
N ASN A 130 22.07 -12.66 -1.03
CA ASN A 130 20.92 -13.48 -0.68
C ASN A 130 20.29 -14.06 -1.96
N ILE A 131 20.59 -15.33 -2.21
CA ILE A 131 20.16 -16.06 -3.41
C ILE A 131 18.63 -16.25 -3.51
N ASP A 132 17.94 -16.22 -2.36
CA ASP A 132 16.50 -16.39 -2.23
C ASP A 132 15.78 -15.04 -1.97
N ALA A 133 16.48 -13.91 -2.13
CA ALA A 133 15.88 -12.58 -2.06
C ALA A 133 14.69 -12.49 -3.02
N ARG A 134 13.65 -11.78 -2.59
CA ARG A 134 12.43 -11.61 -3.36
C ARG A 134 12.16 -10.14 -3.63
N ASP A 135 11.93 -9.83 -4.89
CA ASP A 135 11.42 -8.53 -5.29
C ASP A 135 9.94 -8.35 -4.89
N ARG A 136 9.35 -7.18 -5.19
CA ARG A 136 7.96 -6.87 -4.87
C ARG A 136 6.96 -7.83 -5.51
N TRP A 137 7.31 -8.44 -6.64
CA TRP A 137 6.47 -9.41 -7.36
C TRP A 137 6.70 -10.85 -6.86
N GLY A 138 7.57 -11.04 -5.86
CA GLY A 138 7.91 -12.33 -5.31
C GLY A 138 8.80 -13.17 -6.22
N SER A 139 9.38 -12.57 -7.27
CA SER A 139 10.37 -13.21 -8.13
C SER A 139 11.69 -13.35 -7.38
N THR A 140 12.50 -14.33 -7.77
CA THR A 140 13.88 -14.47 -7.31
C THR A 140 14.81 -14.34 -8.51
N ALA A 141 16.08 -14.03 -8.30
CA ALA A 141 17.07 -13.98 -9.38
C ALA A 141 17.06 -15.25 -10.27
N ALA A 142 16.81 -16.43 -9.70
CA ALA A 142 16.69 -17.66 -10.48
C ALA A 142 15.41 -17.71 -11.32
N ALA A 143 14.29 -17.20 -10.81
CA ALA A 143 13.05 -17.09 -11.59
C ALA A 143 13.23 -16.10 -12.75
N ASP A 144 13.90 -14.98 -12.52
CA ASP A 144 14.19 -13.98 -13.54
C ASP A 144 15.10 -14.54 -14.65
N ALA A 145 16.23 -15.14 -14.29
CA ALA A 145 17.13 -15.78 -15.25
C ALA A 145 16.38 -16.80 -16.13
N LYS A 146 15.47 -17.57 -15.54
CA LYS A 146 14.64 -18.52 -16.28
C LYS A 146 13.66 -17.83 -17.23
N TYR A 147 13.00 -16.76 -16.76
CA TYR A 147 12.00 -16.03 -17.54
C TYR A 147 12.62 -15.34 -18.77
N TYR A 148 13.80 -14.74 -18.59
CA TYR A 148 14.55 -14.07 -19.67
C TYR A 148 15.40 -15.02 -20.52
N GLY A 149 15.43 -16.32 -20.22
CA GLY A 149 16.13 -17.32 -21.03
C GLY A 149 17.64 -17.44 -20.76
N ASN A 150 18.14 -16.86 -19.68
CA ASN A 150 19.54 -16.92 -19.26
C ASN A 150 19.86 -18.26 -18.58
N VAL A 151 19.92 -19.32 -19.38
CA VAL A 151 20.05 -20.72 -18.92
C VAL A 151 21.31 -20.95 -18.07
N GLU A 152 22.44 -20.34 -18.43
CA GLU A 152 23.69 -20.51 -17.69
C GLU A 152 23.59 -19.93 -16.27
N VAL A 153 23.12 -18.69 -16.15
CA VAL A 153 22.87 -18.05 -14.83
C VAL A 153 21.87 -18.86 -14.02
N TYR A 154 20.78 -19.29 -14.64
CA TYR A 154 19.78 -20.14 -13.97
C TYR A 154 20.42 -21.43 -13.40
N ASN A 155 21.27 -22.10 -14.18
CA ASN A 155 21.94 -23.32 -13.75
C ASN A 155 22.92 -23.06 -12.61
N ILE A 156 23.68 -21.95 -12.65
CA ILE A 156 24.58 -21.54 -11.56
C ILE A 156 23.79 -21.31 -10.27
N LEU A 157 22.72 -20.52 -10.34
CA LEU A 157 21.87 -20.22 -9.18
C LEU A 157 21.24 -21.50 -8.62
N LYS A 158 20.72 -22.36 -9.47
CA LYS A 158 20.14 -23.65 -9.07
C LYS A 158 21.18 -24.58 -8.44
N ALA A 159 22.40 -24.65 -8.99
CA ALA A 159 23.49 -25.43 -8.42
C ALA A 159 23.95 -24.90 -7.05
N ARG A 160 23.81 -23.60 -6.82
CA ARG A 160 24.07 -22.93 -5.53
C ARG A 160 22.89 -22.99 -4.55
N GLY A 161 21.83 -23.74 -4.89
CA GLY A 161 20.69 -24.00 -4.01
C GLY A 161 19.54 -23.00 -4.11
N ALA A 162 19.51 -22.14 -5.14
CA ALA A 162 18.42 -21.19 -5.34
C ALA A 162 17.07 -21.92 -5.43
N LYS A 163 16.09 -21.44 -4.67
CA LYS A 163 14.71 -21.92 -4.78
C LYS A 163 14.02 -21.09 -5.85
N VAL A 164 13.55 -21.77 -6.90
CA VAL A 164 12.66 -21.14 -7.88
C VAL A 164 11.24 -21.23 -7.33
N PRO A 165 10.64 -20.11 -6.87
CA PRO A 165 9.25 -20.16 -6.43
C PRO A 165 8.39 -20.64 -7.61
N LYS A 166 7.44 -21.54 -7.32
CA LYS A 166 6.31 -21.78 -8.23
C LYS A 166 5.41 -20.55 -8.15
N THR A 167 5.82 -19.44 -8.77
CA THR A 167 5.00 -18.23 -8.85
C THR A 167 3.77 -18.56 -9.67
N LYS A 168 2.69 -18.90 -8.97
CA LYS A 168 1.37 -18.96 -9.57
C LYS A 168 0.99 -17.52 -9.88
N ARG A 169 0.87 -17.19 -11.16
CA ARG A 169 0.34 -15.90 -11.58
C ARG A 169 -1.10 -15.79 -11.13
N THR A 170 -1.48 -14.61 -10.66
CA THR A 170 -2.88 -14.31 -10.37
C THR A 170 -3.59 -14.05 -11.70
N PRO A 171 -4.93 -14.15 -11.72
CA PRO A 171 -5.73 -13.71 -12.86
C PRO A 171 -5.58 -12.22 -13.18
N MET A 172 -5.09 -11.42 -12.23
CA MET A 172 -4.88 -9.97 -12.36
C MET A 172 -3.41 -9.60 -12.62
N THR A 173 -2.51 -10.58 -12.79
CA THR A 173 -1.10 -10.31 -13.07
C THR A 173 -0.94 -9.64 -14.43
N VAL A 174 -0.28 -8.49 -14.47
CA VAL A 174 0.05 -7.80 -15.73
C VAL A 174 1.36 -8.33 -16.31
N ALA A 175 1.52 -8.25 -17.62
CA ALA A 175 2.75 -8.69 -18.29
C ALA A 175 3.87 -7.64 -18.18
N ASN A 176 3.51 -6.35 -18.21
CA ASN A 176 4.45 -5.25 -18.17
C ASN A 176 4.42 -4.57 -16.78
N PRO A 177 5.59 -4.39 -16.11
CA PRO A 177 5.65 -3.67 -14.84
C PRO A 177 5.06 -2.26 -14.88
N ARG A 178 5.04 -1.58 -16.04
CA ARG A 178 4.44 -0.24 -16.20
C ARG A 178 2.91 -0.23 -16.14
N GLU A 179 2.28 -1.39 -16.28
CA GLU A 179 0.82 -1.56 -16.21
C GLU A 179 0.35 -1.91 -14.79
N VAL A 180 1.28 -2.08 -13.85
CA VAL A 180 0.94 -2.37 -12.45
C VAL A 180 0.21 -1.16 -11.85
N PRO A 181 -0.99 -1.35 -11.26
CA PRO A 181 -1.73 -0.25 -10.65
C PRO A 181 -0.98 0.44 -9.51
N GLU A 182 -1.16 1.75 -9.36
CA GLU A 182 -0.51 2.53 -8.29
C GLU A 182 -0.91 2.09 -6.87
N TYR A 183 -2.08 1.47 -6.71
CA TYR A 183 -2.54 0.93 -5.43
C TYR A 183 -1.86 -0.39 -5.02
N GLU A 184 -1.00 -0.96 -5.88
CA GLU A 184 -0.36 -2.25 -5.63
C GLU A 184 0.67 -2.16 -4.49
N LEU A 185 0.38 -2.83 -3.39
CA LEU A 185 1.22 -2.90 -2.21
C LEU A 185 2.22 -4.05 -2.30
N ASN A 186 3.40 -3.85 -1.71
CA ASN A 186 4.34 -4.94 -1.52
C ASN A 186 3.84 -5.87 -0.39
N PRO A 187 3.57 -7.16 -0.64
CA PRO A 187 3.07 -8.06 0.39
C PRO A 187 4.07 -8.28 1.54
N LEU A 188 5.37 -8.05 1.32
CA LEU A 188 6.39 -8.17 2.37
C LEU A 188 6.28 -7.06 3.43
N GLU A 189 5.67 -5.93 3.09
CA GLU A 189 5.40 -4.84 4.04
C GLU A 189 4.20 -5.13 4.97
N LEU A 190 3.39 -6.14 4.63
CA LEU A 190 2.20 -6.51 5.37
C LEU A 190 2.51 -7.57 6.43
N GLN A 191 2.49 -7.15 7.70
CA GLN A 191 2.70 -8.02 8.85
C GLN A 191 1.35 -8.45 9.45
N VAL A 192 0.84 -9.61 9.02
CA VAL A 192 -0.40 -10.19 9.53
C VAL A 192 -0.15 -10.85 10.89
N ARG A 193 -0.97 -10.51 11.90
CA ARG A 193 -0.88 -11.15 13.22
C ARG A 193 -1.41 -12.59 13.14
N LYS A 194 -0.56 -13.58 13.36
CA LYS A 194 -0.95 -15.02 13.40
C LYS A 194 -1.89 -15.42 14.55
N ALA A 195 -2.11 -14.52 15.53
CA ALA A 195 -2.80 -14.84 16.77
C ALA A 195 -4.33 -14.97 16.64
N ASP A 196 -4.93 -14.35 15.61
CA ASP A 196 -6.34 -14.53 15.27
C ASP A 196 -6.37 -15.53 14.12
N GLY A 197 -6.75 -16.78 14.39
CA GLY A 197 -6.77 -17.84 13.38
C GLY A 197 -7.33 -17.37 12.04
N ILE A 198 -6.76 -17.83 10.93
CA ILE A 198 -7.16 -17.42 9.57
C ILE A 198 -8.60 -17.88 9.31
N THR A 199 -9.59 -17.08 9.73
CA THR A 199 -10.96 -17.25 9.27
C THR A 199 -11.00 -16.77 7.83
N LYS A 200 -11.01 -17.75 6.91
CA LYS A 200 -11.04 -17.55 5.46
C LYS A 200 -12.22 -16.62 5.10
N GLY A 201 -11.96 -15.59 4.29
CA GLY A 201 -12.98 -14.62 3.87
C GLY A 201 -13.28 -13.47 4.84
N SER A 202 -12.66 -13.44 6.02
CA SER A 202 -12.81 -12.36 7.01
C SER A 202 -11.65 -11.35 6.98
N TYR A 203 -11.93 -10.11 7.37
CA TYR A 203 -10.92 -9.08 7.54
C TYR A 203 -10.01 -9.39 8.73
N GLN A 204 -8.71 -9.40 8.51
CA GLN A 204 -7.69 -9.62 9.54
C GLN A 204 -6.97 -8.33 9.87
N VAL A 205 -6.50 -8.18 11.10
CA VAL A 205 -5.69 -7.02 11.50
C VAL A 205 -4.23 -7.28 11.14
N ALA A 206 -3.66 -6.39 10.34
CA ALA A 206 -2.25 -6.39 9.98
C ALA A 206 -1.59 -5.05 10.32
N LYS A 207 -0.25 -5.00 10.24
CA LYS A 207 0.51 -3.76 10.20
C LYS A 207 1.08 -3.55 8.80
N TRP A 208 0.89 -2.36 8.26
CA TRP A 208 1.53 -1.88 7.04
C TRP A 208 2.35 -0.64 7.39
N ASN A 209 3.67 -0.69 7.21
CA ASN A 209 4.60 0.40 7.57
C ASN A 209 4.37 0.95 8.99
N GLY A 210 4.13 0.06 9.95
CA GLY A 210 3.86 0.38 11.36
C GLY A 210 2.40 0.79 11.67
N THR A 211 1.60 1.11 10.66
CA THR A 211 0.19 1.51 10.79
C THR A 211 -0.71 0.28 10.81
N LYS A 212 -1.71 0.24 11.72
CA LYS A 212 -2.69 -0.85 11.74
C LYS A 212 -3.65 -0.72 10.57
N VAL A 213 -3.89 -1.82 9.87
CA VAL A 213 -4.80 -1.91 8.72
C VAL A 213 -5.67 -3.17 8.82
N TRP A 214 -6.79 -3.17 8.13
CA TRP A 214 -7.60 -4.36 7.89
C TRP A 214 -7.28 -4.96 6.53
N VAL A 215 -7.09 -6.27 6.48
CA VAL A 215 -6.71 -7.01 5.29
C VAL A 215 -7.74 -8.09 5.03
N LYS A 216 -8.43 -8.01 3.89
CA LYS A 216 -9.25 -9.10 3.38
C LYS A 216 -8.39 -9.96 2.47
N ILE A 217 -8.17 -11.21 2.87
CA ILE A 217 -7.33 -12.15 2.14
C ILE A 217 -8.23 -13.06 1.30
N LEU A 218 -8.03 -13.09 -0.01
CA LEU A 218 -8.65 -14.09 -0.88
C LEU A 218 -7.93 -15.43 -0.69
N ASP A 219 -8.68 -16.49 -0.40
CA ASP A 219 -8.08 -17.80 -0.09
C ASP A 219 -7.22 -18.32 -1.25
N LYS A 220 -6.12 -18.99 -0.89
CA LYS A 220 -5.13 -19.54 -1.83
C LYS A 220 -5.70 -20.59 -2.78
N GLU A 221 -6.90 -21.10 -2.56
CA GLU A 221 -7.58 -22.02 -3.50
C GLU A 221 -8.64 -21.30 -4.34
N SER A 222 -9.08 -20.11 -3.90
CA SER A 222 -10.13 -19.31 -4.54
C SER A 222 -9.66 -18.54 -5.78
N HIS A 223 -8.35 -18.36 -5.95
CA HIS A 223 -7.78 -17.67 -7.13
C HIS A 223 -7.97 -18.45 -8.45
N LYS A 224 -8.57 -19.64 -8.43
CA LYS A 224 -8.96 -20.40 -9.62
C LYS A 224 -10.45 -20.29 -9.94
N ASP A 225 -11.25 -19.85 -8.97
CA ASP A 225 -12.70 -19.77 -9.09
C ASP A 225 -13.08 -18.40 -9.72
N PRO A 226 -13.59 -18.38 -10.96
CA PRO A 226 -13.91 -17.14 -11.67
C PRO A 226 -14.95 -16.30 -10.91
N GLU A 227 -15.87 -16.90 -10.16
CA GLU A 227 -16.87 -16.15 -9.41
C GLU A 227 -16.23 -15.39 -8.24
N ARG A 228 -15.33 -16.04 -7.51
CA ARG A 228 -14.60 -15.42 -6.38
C ARG A 228 -13.63 -14.34 -6.85
N ILE A 229 -12.97 -14.55 -7.99
CA ILE A 229 -12.13 -13.52 -8.61
C ILE A 229 -12.99 -12.33 -9.03
N ASN A 230 -14.11 -12.56 -9.68
CA ASN A 230 -15.02 -11.48 -10.10
C ASN A 230 -15.58 -10.71 -8.90
N ALA A 231 -15.92 -11.38 -7.80
CA ALA A 231 -16.35 -10.74 -6.57
C ALA A 231 -15.23 -9.88 -5.95
N PHE A 232 -14.00 -10.41 -5.91
CA PHE A 232 -12.82 -9.68 -5.44
C PHE A 232 -12.54 -8.44 -6.30
N THR A 233 -12.51 -8.60 -7.63
CA THR A 233 -12.26 -7.50 -8.57
C THR A 233 -13.36 -6.44 -8.47
N HIS A 234 -14.62 -6.85 -8.30
CA HIS A 234 -15.73 -5.93 -8.12
C HIS A 234 -15.60 -5.12 -6.83
N GLU A 235 -15.32 -5.79 -5.70
CA GLU A 235 -15.09 -5.13 -4.42
C GLU A 235 -13.93 -4.13 -4.52
N LEU A 236 -12.79 -4.56 -5.09
CA LEU A 236 -11.62 -3.72 -5.32
C LEU A 236 -11.98 -2.46 -6.14
N THR A 237 -12.71 -2.64 -7.24
CA THR A 237 -13.15 -1.52 -8.11
C THR A 237 -14.03 -0.52 -7.36
N ILE A 238 -14.90 -1.01 -6.46
CA ILE A 238 -15.77 -0.14 -5.66
C ILE A 238 -14.94 0.65 -4.65
N VAL A 239 -14.10 -0.03 -3.85
CA VAL A 239 -13.34 0.63 -2.78
C VAL A 239 -12.26 1.56 -3.32
N GLU A 240 -11.70 1.27 -4.50
CA GLU A 240 -10.74 2.15 -5.17
C GLU A 240 -11.38 3.51 -5.55
N LYS A 241 -12.62 3.47 -6.04
CA LYS A 241 -13.37 4.66 -6.47
C LYS A 241 -13.97 5.45 -5.31
N ALA A 242 -14.37 4.77 -4.24
CA ALA A 242 -15.08 5.40 -3.12
C ALA A 242 -14.12 6.09 -2.15
N ARG A 243 -14.14 7.43 -2.13
CA ARG A 243 -13.36 8.28 -1.21
C ARG A 243 -14.26 9.28 -0.52
N HIS A 244 -14.72 8.96 0.68
CA HIS A 244 -15.61 9.82 1.46
C HIS A 244 -15.42 9.62 2.98
N PRO A 245 -15.57 10.65 3.83
CA PRO A 245 -15.39 10.51 5.28
C PRO A 245 -16.27 9.44 5.95
N ASN A 246 -17.49 9.25 5.44
CA ASN A 246 -18.44 8.23 5.91
C ASN A 246 -18.39 6.90 5.13
N VAL A 247 -17.33 6.66 4.36
CA VAL A 247 -17.06 5.38 3.70
C VAL A 247 -15.67 4.93 4.15
N VAL A 248 -15.49 3.63 4.37
CA VAL A 248 -14.18 3.08 4.78
C VAL A 248 -13.13 3.42 3.73
N GLN A 249 -11.99 3.92 4.19
CA GLN A 249 -10.91 4.34 3.31
C GLN A 249 -10.12 3.14 2.78
N PHE A 250 -10.00 3.08 1.46
CA PHE A 250 -9.10 2.17 0.76
C PHE A 250 -7.64 2.62 0.94
N VAL A 251 -6.77 1.67 1.27
CA VAL A 251 -5.33 1.90 1.45
C VAL A 251 -4.56 1.39 0.23
N GLY A 252 -4.87 0.18 -0.23
CA GLY A 252 -4.23 -0.45 -1.37
C GLY A 252 -4.62 -1.92 -1.50
N ALA A 253 -4.04 -2.61 -2.47
CA ALA A 253 -4.33 -4.02 -2.70
C ALA A 253 -3.06 -4.79 -3.08
N VAL A 254 -3.11 -6.11 -2.93
CA VAL A 254 -2.12 -7.03 -3.50
C VAL A 254 -2.85 -7.84 -4.56
N THR A 255 -2.59 -7.56 -5.82
CA THR A 255 -3.22 -8.20 -6.98
C THR A 255 -2.23 -9.01 -7.79
N GLN A 256 -0.94 -8.68 -7.74
CA GLN A 256 0.10 -9.36 -8.52
C GLN A 256 0.57 -10.67 -7.86
N ASN A 257 0.42 -10.78 -6.53
CA ASN A 257 0.95 -11.90 -5.74
C ASN A 257 -0.19 -12.71 -5.08
N ILE A 258 0.08 -13.99 -4.80
CA ILE A 258 -0.83 -14.86 -4.04
C ILE A 258 -0.42 -14.93 -2.57
N PRO A 259 -1.36 -14.81 -1.61
CA PRO A 259 -2.79 -14.57 -1.84
C PRO A 259 -3.09 -13.12 -2.22
N MET A 260 -4.13 -12.91 -3.04
CA MET A 260 -4.61 -11.57 -3.34
C MET A 260 -5.25 -10.96 -2.10
N MET A 261 -5.07 -9.66 -1.90
CA MET A 261 -5.50 -8.95 -0.70
C MET A 261 -6.12 -7.59 -1.01
N ILE A 262 -7.13 -7.19 -0.25
CA ILE A 262 -7.63 -5.80 -0.19
C ILE A 262 -7.28 -5.25 1.19
N VAL A 263 -6.65 -4.07 1.22
CA VAL A 263 -6.21 -3.40 2.45
C VAL A 263 -7.03 -2.13 2.66
N LEU A 264 -7.69 -2.06 3.82
CA LEU A 264 -8.53 -0.96 4.26
C LEU A 264 -8.00 -0.36 5.57
N GLU A 265 -8.44 0.85 5.90
CA GLU A 265 -8.17 1.46 7.20
C GLU A 265 -8.71 0.60 8.37
N TYR A 266 -8.00 0.64 9.50
CA TYR A 266 -8.36 -0.09 10.70
C TYR A 266 -9.23 0.74 11.64
N HIS A 267 -10.32 0.14 12.15
CA HIS A 267 -11.22 0.77 13.12
C HIS A 267 -11.23 0.03 14.47
N ALA A 268 -10.59 0.63 15.48
CA ALA A 268 -10.42 0.01 16.80
C ALA A 268 -11.74 -0.18 17.58
N LYS A 269 -12.77 0.62 17.30
CA LYS A 269 -14.06 0.53 17.98
C LYS A 269 -14.97 -0.57 17.44
N GLY A 270 -14.60 -1.18 16.31
CA GLY A 270 -15.35 -2.25 15.66
C GLY A 270 -16.62 -1.77 14.94
N ASP A 271 -17.52 -2.72 14.70
CA ASP A 271 -18.77 -2.51 13.97
C ASP A 271 -19.90 -1.97 14.87
N LEU A 272 -20.92 -1.40 14.22
CA LEU A 272 -22.07 -0.80 14.87
C LEU A 272 -22.92 -1.84 15.62
N ALA A 273 -23.00 -3.09 15.15
CA ALA A 273 -23.76 -4.14 15.84
C ALA A 273 -23.14 -4.42 17.21
N SER A 274 -21.82 -4.68 17.24
CA SER A 274 -21.03 -4.87 18.46
C SER A 274 -21.11 -3.66 19.38
N TYR A 275 -21.09 -2.45 18.82
CA TYR A 275 -21.21 -1.21 19.59
C TYR A 275 -22.59 -1.07 20.26
N LEU A 276 -23.67 -1.36 19.52
CA LEU A 276 -25.04 -1.29 20.03
C LEU A 276 -25.30 -2.34 21.11
N GLN A 277 -24.77 -3.56 20.95
CA GLN A 277 -24.85 -4.61 21.98
C GLN A 277 -24.18 -4.17 23.29
N LYS A 278 -23.00 -3.52 23.21
CA LYS A 278 -22.25 -3.06 24.39
C LYS A 278 -22.86 -1.82 25.06
N LYS A 279 -23.45 -0.90 24.28
CA LYS A 279 -23.96 0.37 24.79
C LYS A 279 -25.44 0.38 25.12
N GLY A 280 -26.23 -0.52 24.52
CA GLY A 280 -27.68 -0.51 24.64
C GLY A 280 -28.32 0.70 23.95
N ARG A 281 -29.42 1.19 24.54
CA ARG A 281 -30.23 2.29 23.97
C ARG A 281 -29.40 3.58 23.83
N LEU A 282 -29.38 4.14 22.63
CA LEU A 282 -28.72 5.41 22.34
C LEU A 282 -29.63 6.61 22.62
N SER A 283 -29.04 7.74 23.01
CA SER A 283 -29.74 9.02 23.11
C SER A 283 -30.25 9.50 21.74
N PRO A 284 -31.41 10.17 21.64
CA PRO A 284 -31.98 10.64 20.37
C PRO A 284 -31.01 11.47 19.52
N SER A 285 -30.24 12.38 20.13
CA SER A 285 -29.26 13.21 19.41
C SER A 285 -28.15 12.39 18.75
N LYS A 286 -27.77 11.26 19.37
CA LYS A 286 -26.74 10.36 18.84
C LYS A 286 -27.28 9.49 17.72
N VAL A 287 -28.52 9.03 17.84
CA VAL A 287 -29.23 8.32 16.76
C VAL A 287 -29.33 9.21 15.52
N LEU A 288 -29.73 10.48 15.69
CA LEU A 288 -29.80 11.43 14.58
C LEU A 288 -28.44 11.65 13.91
N ARG A 289 -27.37 11.81 14.70
CA ARG A 289 -26.00 11.94 14.17
C ARG A 289 -25.60 10.72 13.35
N PHE A 290 -25.84 9.52 13.88
CA PHE A 290 -25.54 8.27 13.19
C PHE A 290 -26.33 8.12 11.89
N ALA A 291 -27.62 8.46 11.90
CA ALA A 291 -28.45 8.46 10.71
C ALA A 291 -27.93 9.44 9.63
N LEU A 292 -27.49 10.64 10.03
CA LEU A 292 -26.92 11.63 9.12
C LEU A 292 -25.58 11.16 8.52
N ASP A 293 -24.69 10.55 9.30
CA ASP A 293 -23.43 9.99 8.81
C ASP A 293 -23.67 8.93 7.74
N LEU A 294 -24.59 8.00 7.99
CA LEU A 294 -24.97 6.95 7.04
C LEU A 294 -25.64 7.51 5.79
N ALA A 295 -26.56 8.47 5.95
CA ALA A 295 -27.23 9.10 4.83
C ALA A 295 -26.23 9.82 3.91
N ARG A 296 -25.25 10.54 4.47
CA ARG A 296 -24.18 11.19 3.70
C ARG A 296 -23.34 10.20 2.93
N GLY A 297 -22.91 9.12 3.59
CA GLY A 297 -22.13 8.06 2.94
C GLY A 297 -22.90 7.38 1.80
N MET A 298 -24.17 7.02 2.01
CA MET A 298 -25.00 6.40 0.97
C MET A 298 -25.32 7.36 -0.17
N ASN A 299 -25.57 8.64 0.12
CA ASN A 299 -25.81 9.65 -0.91
C ASN A 299 -24.59 9.80 -1.81
N TYR A 300 -23.40 9.90 -1.22
CA TYR A 300 -22.14 9.93 -1.98
C TYR A 300 -21.99 8.72 -2.91
N LEU A 301 -22.24 7.50 -2.41
CA LEU A 301 -22.13 6.28 -3.20
C LEU A 301 -23.10 6.27 -4.39
N HIS A 302 -24.34 6.74 -4.19
CA HIS A 302 -25.35 6.83 -5.25
C HIS A 302 -25.08 7.95 -6.25
N GLU A 303 -24.34 8.99 -5.87
CA GLU A 303 -23.96 10.09 -6.76
C GLU A 303 -22.71 9.79 -7.60
N CYS A 304 -21.97 8.70 -7.31
CA CYS A 304 -20.82 8.29 -8.10
C CYS A 304 -21.16 8.15 -9.59
N LYS A 305 -20.22 8.58 -10.45
CA LYS A 305 -20.29 8.51 -11.92
C LYS A 305 -19.13 7.66 -12.47
N PRO A 306 -19.29 6.97 -13.61
CA PRO A 306 -20.45 7.00 -14.52
C PRO A 306 -21.69 6.30 -13.95
N ASP A 307 -21.50 5.27 -13.13
CA ASP A 307 -22.57 4.46 -12.55
C ASP A 307 -22.65 4.63 -11.02
N PRO A 308 -23.87 4.68 -10.46
CA PRO A 308 -24.06 4.73 -9.01
C PRO A 308 -23.56 3.44 -8.34
N ILE A 309 -22.89 3.59 -7.18
CA ILE A 309 -22.46 2.46 -6.37
C ILE A 309 -23.60 2.06 -5.44
N ILE A 310 -24.17 0.88 -5.65
CA ILE A 310 -25.26 0.35 -4.82
C ILE A 310 -24.68 -0.69 -3.85
N HIS A 311 -24.83 -0.45 -2.55
CA HIS A 311 -24.20 -1.26 -1.51
C HIS A 311 -24.74 -2.69 -1.40
N CYS A 312 -26.05 -2.88 -1.59
CA CYS A 312 -26.79 -4.16 -1.52
C CYS A 312 -26.77 -4.95 -0.19
N ASP A 313 -25.80 -4.76 0.71
CA ASP A 313 -25.72 -5.46 2.02
C ASP A 313 -25.63 -4.49 3.22
N LEU A 314 -26.47 -3.45 3.27
CA LEU A 314 -26.38 -2.45 4.34
C LEU A 314 -26.97 -3.01 5.65
N LYS A 315 -26.09 -3.33 6.61
CA LYS A 315 -26.46 -3.87 7.94
C LYS A 315 -25.50 -3.36 9.02
N PRO A 316 -25.87 -3.42 10.32
CA PRO A 316 -25.02 -2.93 11.40
C PRO A 316 -23.60 -3.54 11.45
N LYS A 317 -23.42 -4.79 11.00
CA LYS A 317 -22.09 -5.44 10.91
C LYS A 317 -21.17 -4.82 9.85
N ASN A 318 -21.74 -4.16 8.85
CA ASN A 318 -21.04 -3.52 7.73
C ASN A 318 -20.83 -2.01 7.97
N ILE A 319 -21.17 -1.52 9.16
CA ILE A 319 -21.00 -0.11 9.54
C ILE A 319 -19.97 -0.06 10.66
N LEU A 320 -18.96 0.79 10.50
CA LEU A 320 -17.80 0.86 11.37
C LEU A 320 -17.79 2.17 12.16
N LEU A 321 -17.25 2.14 13.37
CA LEU A 321 -16.98 3.35 14.15
C LEU A 321 -15.50 3.73 14.06
N ASP A 322 -15.25 4.97 13.66
CA ASP A 322 -13.91 5.54 13.73
C ASP A 322 -13.54 6.05 15.14
N ASN A 323 -12.29 6.50 15.29
CA ASN A 323 -11.80 7.04 16.56
C ASN A 323 -12.52 8.33 16.96
N GLY A 324 -13.02 9.12 16.00
CA GLY A 324 -13.85 10.32 16.22
C GLY A 324 -15.31 10.01 16.63
N GLY A 325 -15.75 8.76 16.47
CA GLY A 325 -17.14 8.35 16.69
C GLY A 325 -18.08 8.65 15.52
N GLN A 326 -17.54 8.87 14.32
CA GLN A 326 -18.28 8.93 13.07
C GLN A 326 -18.53 7.51 12.54
N LEU A 327 -19.66 7.33 11.86
CA LEU A 327 -19.96 6.09 11.16
C LEU A 327 -19.36 6.06 9.77
N LYS A 328 -18.78 4.91 9.41
CA LYS A 328 -18.26 4.62 8.08
C LYS A 328 -18.88 3.36 7.50
N ILE A 329 -19.28 3.42 6.24
CA ILE A 329 -19.88 2.30 5.50
C ILE A 329 -18.75 1.41 4.95
N SER A 330 -18.90 0.09 5.09
CA SER A 330 -17.93 -0.93 4.65
C SER A 330 -18.66 -2.18 4.12
N GLY A 331 -17.94 -3.20 3.66
CA GLY A 331 -18.58 -4.47 3.26
C GLY A 331 -19.10 -4.49 1.82
N PHE A 332 -18.40 -3.83 0.91
CA PHE A 332 -18.76 -3.67 -0.51
C PHE A 332 -18.59 -4.94 -1.38
N GLY A 333 -18.32 -6.11 -0.80
CA GLY A 333 -17.82 -7.27 -1.55
C GLY A 333 -18.73 -8.50 -1.62
N LEU A 334 -19.95 -8.45 -1.06
CA LEU A 334 -20.78 -9.66 -0.93
C LEU A 334 -21.92 -9.74 -1.93
N LEU A 335 -22.34 -8.67 -2.60
CA LEU A 335 -23.50 -8.69 -3.49
C LEU A 335 -23.26 -7.78 -4.68
N ARG A 336 -23.53 -8.30 -5.89
CA ARG A 336 -23.45 -7.54 -7.13
C ARG A 336 -24.83 -7.44 -7.77
N LEU A 337 -25.14 -6.29 -8.35
CA LEU A 337 -26.27 -6.15 -9.28
C LEU A 337 -25.81 -6.52 -10.69
N GLN A 338 -26.47 -7.50 -11.28
CA GLN A 338 -26.38 -7.81 -12.70
C GLN A 338 -27.59 -7.20 -13.41
N TYR A 339 -27.35 -6.13 -14.18
CA TYR A 339 -28.37 -5.50 -14.99
C TYR A 339 -28.71 -6.40 -16.19
N ILE A 340 -29.95 -6.86 -16.27
CA ILE A 340 -30.53 -7.59 -17.40
C ILE A 340 -31.05 -6.56 -18.44
N SER A 341 -31.53 -5.41 -17.96
CA SER A 341 -31.90 -4.24 -18.76
C SER A 341 -31.70 -2.95 -17.93
N PRO A 342 -31.81 -1.75 -18.53
CA PRO A 342 -31.66 -0.48 -17.80
C PRO A 342 -32.58 -0.34 -16.58
N GLU A 343 -33.72 -1.03 -16.58
CA GLU A 343 -34.72 -1.00 -15.50
C GLU A 343 -34.78 -2.31 -14.68
N LYS A 344 -34.05 -3.35 -15.07
CA LYS A 344 -34.09 -4.67 -14.40
C LYS A 344 -32.70 -5.12 -13.99
N ALA A 345 -32.47 -5.22 -12.70
CA ALA A 345 -31.26 -5.78 -12.11
C ALA A 345 -31.57 -7.02 -11.28
N LYS A 346 -30.69 -8.02 -11.33
CA LYS A 346 -30.72 -9.21 -10.48
C LYS A 346 -29.58 -9.12 -9.47
N ILE A 347 -29.87 -9.39 -8.20
CA ILE A 347 -28.83 -9.54 -7.18
C ILE A 347 -28.17 -10.90 -7.37
N VAL A 348 -26.85 -10.89 -7.55
CA VAL A 348 -26.01 -12.07 -7.64
C VAL A 348 -25.31 -12.23 -6.30
N PHE A 349 -25.59 -13.34 -5.63
CA PHE A 349 -24.89 -13.79 -4.44
C PHE A 349 -23.68 -14.61 -4.88
N PRO A 350 -22.44 -14.22 -4.53
CA PRO A 350 -21.34 -15.18 -4.47
C PRO A 350 -21.77 -16.23 -3.45
N VAL A 351 -21.77 -17.51 -3.84
CA VAL A 351 -22.16 -18.59 -2.93
C VAL A 351 -21.14 -18.67 -1.80
N SER A 352 -21.35 -17.91 -0.73
CA SER A 352 -20.81 -18.24 0.58
C SER A 352 -21.65 -19.41 1.08
N HIS A 353 -21.05 -20.59 1.19
CA HIS A 353 -21.51 -21.56 2.17
C HIS A 353 -21.45 -20.84 3.53
N ILE A 354 -22.58 -20.27 3.93
CA ILE A 354 -22.88 -19.95 5.30
C ILE A 354 -23.06 -21.34 5.93
N ASP A 355 -22.15 -21.74 6.81
CA ASP A 355 -22.44 -22.84 7.71
C ASP A 355 -23.73 -22.48 8.46
N PRO A 356 -24.82 -23.24 8.33
CA PRO A 356 -26.10 -22.94 8.98
C PRO A 356 -26.08 -23.23 10.49
N ALA A 357 -24.90 -23.15 11.13
CA ALA A 357 -24.69 -23.57 12.51
C ALA A 357 -24.56 -22.41 13.50
N ASN A 358 -24.96 -21.19 13.14
CA ASN A 358 -24.94 -20.03 14.05
C ASN A 358 -26.12 -19.06 13.82
N ASP A 359 -27.33 -19.62 13.75
CA ASP A 359 -28.55 -18.89 14.13
C ASP A 359 -28.87 -19.13 15.61
#